data_AF-A0A7X9H765-F1
#
_entry.id   AF-A0A7X9H765-F1
#
_cell.length_a   1.000
_cell.length_b   1.000
_cell.length_c   1.000
_cell.angle_alpha   90.00
_cell.angle_beta   90.00
_cell.angle_gamma   90.00
#
_symmetry.space_group_name_H-M   'P 1'
#
loop_
_entity.id
_entity.type
_entity.pdbx_description
1 polymer ?
#
loop_
_entity_poly.entity_id
_entity_poly.type
_entity_poly.pdbx_seq_one_letter_code
_entity_poly.pdbx_strand_id
1 'polypeptide(L)'
;MAQLKKILISLPDNLLKEVDSIVAMENINRSEFVREAMKLYIREKRRIGMRDKLKKGYQQMAEINAKLAEICFGADNDQQQKYEEGLRELEK
;
A
#
# COMPACT_ATOMS: atom_id res chain seq x y z
N MET A 1 22.74 -19.85 -9.23
CA MET A 1 22.53 -19.91 -7.77
C MET A 1 22.63 -18.50 -7.21
N ALA A 2 21.65 -18.02 -6.45
CA ALA A 2 21.73 -16.68 -5.86
C ALA A 2 22.88 -16.63 -4.84
N GLN A 3 23.80 -15.67 -4.98
CA GLN A 3 24.88 -15.47 -4.01
C GLN A 3 24.31 -15.02 -2.67
N LEU A 4 24.51 -15.84 -1.63
CA LEU A 4 24.16 -15.49 -0.26
C LEU A 4 25.33 -14.71 0.37
N LYS A 5 25.02 -13.57 0.99
CA LYS A 5 25.98 -12.78 1.79
C LYS A 5 25.66 -12.94 3.28
N LYS A 6 26.67 -13.20 4.10
CA LYS A 6 26.53 -13.27 5.57
C LYS A 6 26.70 -11.87 6.16
N ILE A 7 25.88 -11.55 7.16
CA ILE A 7 25.94 -10.30 7.91
C ILE A 7 26.02 -10.67 9.39
N LEU A 8 26.95 -10.06 10.12
CA LEU A 8 27.04 -10.15 11.58
C LEU A 8 26.27 -8.97 12.17
N ILE A 9 25.34 -9.23 13.10
CA ILE A 9 24.56 -8.20 13.78
C ILE A 9 24.61 -8.42 15.28
N SER A 10 24.53 -7.34 16.06
CA SER A 10 24.33 -7.38 17.51
C SER A 10 22.86 -7.11 17.82
N LEU A 11 22.28 -7.91 18.72
CA LEU A 11 20.90 -7.76 19.17
C LEU A 11 20.87 -7.74 20.70
N PRO A 12 19.96 -6.97 21.31
CA PRO A 12 19.71 -7.05 22.74
C PRO A 12 19.32 -8.47 23.18
N ASP A 13 19.82 -8.91 24.33
CA ASP A 13 19.57 -10.27 24.84
C ASP A 13 18.08 -10.56 25.06
N ASN A 14 17.31 -9.58 25.50
CA ASN A 14 15.86 -9.73 25.69
C ASN A 14 15.16 -10.02 24.34
N LEU A 15 15.50 -9.26 23.30
CA LEU A 15 14.94 -9.46 21.97
C LEU A 15 15.35 -10.82 21.40
N LEU A 16 16.59 -11.25 21.61
CA LEU A 16 17.05 -12.56 21.16
C LEU A 16 16.28 -13.70 21.85
N LYS A 17 15.99 -13.58 23.15
CA LYS A 17 15.17 -14.55 23.89
C LYS A 17 13.73 -14.65 23.36
N GLU A 18 13.13 -13.52 22.99
CA GLU A 18 11.80 -13.50 22.36
C GLU A 18 11.84 -14.22 21.01
N VAL A 19 12.84 -13.92 20.17
CA VAL A 19 13.05 -14.60 18.88
C VAL A 19 13.22 -16.10 19.09
N ASP A 20 14.03 -16.52 20.05
CA ASP A 20 14.25 -17.94 20.35
C ASP A 20 12.98 -18.68 20.75
N SER A 21 12.13 -18.01 21.53
CA SER A 21 10.85 -18.58 21.96
C SER A 21 9.91 -18.81 20.77
N ILE A 22 9.85 -17.87 19.82
CA ILE A 22 9.03 -17.98 18.61
C ILE A 22 9.60 -19.04 17.66
N VAL A 23 10.90 -19.00 17.42
CA VAL A 23 11.61 -19.94 16.53
C VAL A 23 11.44 -21.38 17.02
N ALA A 24 11.46 -21.61 18.34
CA ALA A 24 11.19 -22.90 18.94
C ALA A 24 9.72 -23.34 18.78
N MET A 25 8.77 -22.43 18.94
CA MET A 25 7.34 -22.70 18.76
C MET A 25 6.99 -23.04 17.31
N GLU A 26 7.56 -22.32 16.35
CA GLU A 26 7.30 -22.47 14.92
C GLU A 26 8.17 -23.54 14.24
N ASN A 27 9.09 -24.17 14.99
CA ASN A 27 10.05 -25.17 14.50
C ASN A 27 10.85 -24.69 13.26
N ILE A 28 11.24 -23.42 13.27
CA ILE A 28 12.10 -22.79 12.25
C ILE A 28 13.49 -22.50 12.84
N ASN A 29 14.39 -21.90 12.07
CA ASN A 29 15.69 -21.45 12.57
C ASN A 29 15.77 -19.91 12.63
N ARG A 30 16.66 -19.38 13.48
CA ARG A 30 16.86 -17.92 13.64
C ARG A 30 17.13 -17.19 12.33
N SER A 31 17.90 -17.81 11.41
CA SER A 31 18.27 -17.17 10.14
C SER A 31 17.06 -17.04 9.21
N GLU A 32 16.17 -18.02 9.23
CA GLU A 32 14.90 -18.00 8.52
C GLU A 32 13.96 -16.94 9.07
N PHE A 33 13.76 -16.92 10.39
CA PHE A 33 12.97 -15.90 11.07
C PHE A 33 13.46 -14.48 10.72
N VAL A 34 14.76 -14.25 10.84
CA VAL A 34 15.38 -12.95 10.51
C VAL A 34 15.19 -12.59 9.04
N ARG A 35 15.33 -13.55 8.10
CA ARG A 35 15.09 -13.29 6.67
C ARG A 35 13.65 -12.91 6.39
N GLU A 36 12.68 -13.60 7.00
CA GLU A 36 11.27 -13.28 6.81
C GLU A 36 10.90 -11.92 7.43
N ALA A 37 11.41 -11.63 8.63
CA ALA A 37 11.25 -10.33 9.26
C ALA A 37 11.83 -9.20 8.39
N MET A 38 13.02 -9.37 7.81
CA MET A 38 13.60 -8.41 6.88
C MET A 38 12.75 -8.21 5.63
N LYS A 39 12.26 -9.30 5.01
CA LYS A 39 11.38 -9.22 3.83
C LYS A 39 10.10 -8.44 4.15
N LEU A 40 9.49 -8.72 5.29
CA LEU A 40 8.28 -8.04 5.76
C LEU A 40 8.55 -6.55 5.97
N TYR A 41 9.63 -6.21 6.67
CA TYR A 41 10.02 -4.82 6.93
C TYR A 41 10.29 -4.03 5.64
N ILE A 42 11.01 -4.61 4.68
CA ILE A 42 11.27 -3.97 3.38
C ILE A 42 9.96 -3.74 2.62
N ARG A 43 9.06 -4.73 2.61
CA ARG A 43 7.74 -4.61 1.96
C ARG A 43 6.94 -3.46 2.55
N GLU A 44 6.91 -3.35 3.88
CA GLU A 44 6.16 -2.30 4.56
C GLU A 44 6.77 -0.91 4.31
N LYS A 45 8.10 -0.77 4.35
CA LYS A 45 8.78 0.49 4.00
C LYS A 45 8.48 0.92 2.57
N ARG A 46 8.47 -0.02 1.61
CA ARG A 46 8.08 0.28 0.22
C ARG A 46 6.62 0.72 0.11
N ARG A 47 5.71 0.09 0.86
CA ARG A 47 4.28 0.43 0.89
C ARG A 47 4.06 1.86 1.39
N ILE A 48 4.72 2.23 2.50
CA ILE A 48 4.67 3.60 3.05
C ILE A 48 5.22 4.60 2.02
N GLY A 49 6.39 4.32 1.46
CA GLY A 49 6.99 5.20 0.45
C GLY A 49 6.15 5.37 -0.81
N MET A 50 5.44 4.31 -1.24
CA MET A 50 4.48 4.40 -2.36
C MET A 50 3.32 5.33 -2.02
N ARG A 51 2.73 5.21 -0.83
CA ARG A 51 1.64 6.08 -0.37
C ARG A 51 2.06 7.55 -0.33
N ASP A 52 3.25 7.83 0.18
CA ASP A 52 3.79 9.20 0.21
C ASP A 52 3.99 9.77 -1.20
N LYS A 53 4.49 8.96 -2.14
CA LYS A 53 4.63 9.36 -3.54
C LYS A 53 3.28 9.62 -4.19
N LEU A 54 2.28 8.77 -3.96
CA LEU A 54 0.92 8.96 -4.46
C LEU A 54 0.33 10.26 -3.92
N LYS A 55 0.42 10.50 -2.61
CA LYS A 55 -0.08 11.73 -1.99
C LYS A 55 0.55 12.97 -2.63
N LYS A 56 1.89 12.97 -2.79
CA LYS A 56 2.60 14.07 -3.44
C LYS A 56 2.18 14.27 -4.89
N GLY A 57 2.02 13.19 -5.65
CA GLY A 57 1.56 13.26 -7.04
C GLY A 57 0.16 13.88 -7.15
N TYR A 58 -0.79 13.45 -6.30
CA TYR A 58 -2.12 14.05 -6.26
C TYR A 58 -2.11 15.52 -5.88
N GLN A 59 -1.27 15.91 -4.91
CA GLN A 59 -1.11 17.32 -4.53
C GLN A 59 -0.53 18.16 -5.67
N GLN A 60 0.45 17.63 -6.40
CA GLN A 60 1.05 18.31 -7.56
C GLN A 60 0.05 18.48 -8.71
N MET A 61 -0.83 17.49 -8.92
CA MET A 61 -1.84 17.52 -9.97
C MET A 61 -3.15 18.19 -9.54
N ALA A 62 -3.25 18.68 -8.29
CA ALA A 62 -4.52 19.12 -7.71
C ALA A 62 -5.22 20.20 -8.54
N GLU A 63 -4.48 21.22 -8.98
CA GLU A 63 -5.03 22.33 -9.77
C GLU A 63 -5.53 21.88 -11.15
N ILE A 64 -4.72 21.08 -11.86
CA ILE A 64 -5.09 20.56 -13.18
C ILE A 64 -6.31 19.64 -13.07
N ASN A 65 -6.30 18.73 -12.08
CA ASN A 65 -7.41 17.80 -11.85
C ASN A 65 -8.70 18.55 -11.48
N ALA A 66 -8.61 19.59 -10.65
CA ALA A 66 -9.77 20.43 -10.30
C ALA A 66 -10.34 21.13 -11.52
N LYS A 67 -9.49 21.76 -12.34
CA LYS A 67 -9.92 22.45 -13.57
C LYS A 67 -10.57 21.50 -14.57
N LEU A 68 -10.01 20.29 -14.75
CA LEU A 68 -10.62 19.28 -15.62
C LEU A 68 -11.99 18.83 -15.10
N ALA A 69 -12.12 18.62 -13.78
CA ALA A 69 -13.41 18.28 -13.17
C ALA A 69 -14.45 19.39 -13.37
N GLU A 70 -14.07 20.66 -13.19
CA GLU A 70 -14.97 21.79 -13.42
C GLU A 70 -15.43 21.90 -14.87
N ILE A 71 -14.53 21.66 -15.84
CA ILE A 71 -14.87 21.70 -17.27
C ILE A 71 -15.90 20.62 -17.63
N CYS A 72 -15.75 19.40 -17.10
CA CYS A 72 -16.63 18.28 -17.42
C CYS A 72 -17.95 18.30 -16.63
N PHE A 73 -18.02 19.05 -15.53
CA PHE A 73 -19.15 19.01 -14.59
C PHE A 73 -20.52 19.26 -15.24
N GLY A 74 -20.62 20.19 -16.18
CA GLY A 74 -21.87 20.48 -16.89
C GLY A 74 -22.34 19.30 -17.74
N ALA A 75 -21.44 18.70 -18.51
CA ALA A 75 -21.76 17.55 -19.35
C ALA A 75 -22.13 16.31 -18.52
N ASP A 76 -21.45 16.11 -17.39
CA ASP A 76 -21.74 15.01 -16.46
C ASP A 76 -23.16 15.16 -15.86
N ASN A 77 -23.54 16.38 -15.46
CA ASN A 77 -24.90 16.66 -14.96
C ASN A 77 -25.98 16.47 -16.02
N ASP A 78 -25.75 16.96 -17.24
CA ASP A 78 -26.69 16.80 -18.35
C ASP A 78 -26.90 15.31 -18.68
N GLN A 79 -25.83 14.52 -18.66
CA GLN A 79 -25.91 13.07 -18.86
C GLN A 79 -26.69 12.39 -17.73
N GLN A 80 -26.41 12.76 -16.47
CA GLN A 80 -27.11 12.23 -15.31
C GLN A 80 -28.61 12.52 -15.37
N GLN A 81 -28.99 13.76 -15.69
CA GLN A 81 -30.40 14.15 -15.78
C GLN A 81 -31.14 13.33 -16.85
N LYS A 82 -30.56 13.21 -18.06
CA LYS A 82 -31.16 12.40 -19.13
C LYS A 82 -31.34 10.94 -18.74
N TYR A 83 -30.37 10.38 -18.02
CA TYR A 83 -30.46 9.02 -17.51
C TYR A 83 -31.60 8.86 -16.50
N GLU A 84 -31.73 9.79 -15.55
CA GLU A 84 -32.82 9.78 -14.55
C GLU A 84 -34.21 9.97 -15.18
N GLU A 85 -34.32 10.84 -16.19
CA GLU A 85 -35.56 11.02 -16.96
C GLU A 85 -35.96 9.71 -17.66
N GLY A 86 -35.03 9.05 -18.34
CA GLY A 86 -35.28 7.77 -19.01
C GLY A 86 -35.71 6.65 -18.05
N LEU A 87 -35.15 6.60 -16.84
CA LEU A 87 -35.58 5.64 -15.81
C LEU A 87 -37.04 5.86 -15.39
N ARG A 88 -37.44 7.12 -15.17
CA ARG A 88 -38.82 7.47 -14.76
C ARG A 88 -39.85 7.10 -15.83
N GLU A 89 -39.46 7.14 -17.10
CA GLU A 89 -40.34 6.75 -18.20
C GLU A 89 -40.58 5.23 -18.25
N LEU A 90 -39.64 4.41 -17.76
CA LEU A 90 -39.76 2.96 -17.69
C LEU A 90 -40.54 2.47 -16.45
N GLU A 91 -40.72 3.33 -15.44
CA GLU A 91 -41.49 3.04 -14.23
C GLU A 91 -42.99 3.34 -14.37
N LYS A 92 -43.43 3.88 -15.51
CA LYS A 92 -44.83 4.13 -15.84
C LYS A 92 -45.42 3.01 -16.68
#